data_AF-A0AAQ0E7H2-F1
#
_entry.id   AF-A0AAQ0E7H2-F1
#
_cell.length_a   1.000
_cell.length_b   1.000
_cell.length_c   1.000
_cell.angle_alpha   90.00
_cell.angle_beta   90.00
_cell.angle_gamma   90.00
#
_symmetry.space_group_name_H-M   'P 1'
#
loop_
_entity.id
_entity.type
_entity.pdbx_description
1 polymer ?
#
loop_
_entity_poly.entity_id
_entity_poly.type
_entity_poly.pdbx_seq_one_letter_code
_entity_poly.pdbx_strand_id
1 'polypeptide(L)' 'MIERFKIENVTEADAFLRDLLAKYEYRSMDEVIVRARELVSDDNLRMYFINKAKEILGVTA' A
#
# COMPACT_ATOMS: atom_id res chain seq x y z
N MET A 1 11.81 -1.01 22.67
CA MET A 1 10.89 -0.32 21.74
C MET A 1 10.35 -1.37 20.80
N ILE A 2 9.04 -1.43 20.58
CA ILE A 2 8.49 -2.24 19.49
C ILE A 2 8.66 -1.41 18.23
N GLU A 3 9.55 -1.81 17.33
CA GLU A 3 9.60 -1.24 15.99
C GLU A 3 8.26 -1.54 15.32
N ARG A 4 7.55 -0.48 14.97
CA ARG A 4 6.37 -0.61 14.13
C ARG A 4 6.86 -1.02 12.76
N PHE A 5 6.29 -2.09 12.21
CA PHE A 5 6.56 -2.51 10.84
C PHE A 5 6.47 -1.33 9.88
N LYS A 6 7.49 -1.17 9.04
CA LYS A 6 7.55 -0.21 7.95
C LYS A 6 7.85 -0.96 6.66
N ILE A 7 7.25 -0.48 5.58
CA ILE A 7 7.52 -0.95 4.22
C ILE A 7 8.70 -0.14 3.71
N GLU A 8 9.82 -0.81 3.45
CA GLU A 8 11.10 -0.18 3.15
C GLU A 8 11.52 -0.36 1.68
N ASN A 9 10.87 -1.28 0.97
CA ASN A 9 11.17 -1.56 -0.43
C ASN A 9 9.94 -1.96 -1.25
N VAL A 10 10.12 -2.00 -2.57
CA VAL A 10 9.08 -2.34 -3.55
C VAL A 10 8.55 -3.76 -3.35
N THR A 11 9.40 -4.72 -3.00
CA THR A 11 8.99 -6.11 -2.79
C THR A 11 8.01 -6.24 -1.64
N GLU A 12 8.28 -5.57 -0.52
CA GLU A 12 7.38 -5.50 0.65
C GLU A 12 6.08 -4.76 0.32
N ALA A 13 6.17 -3.66 -0.44
CA ALA A 13 5.00 -2.91 -0.89
C ALA A 13 4.06 -3.79 -1.73
N ASP A 14 4.60 -4.53 -2.68
CA ASP A 14 3.85 -5.45 -3.55
C ASP A 14 3.23 -6.61 -2.75
N ALA A 15 3.99 -7.23 -1.84
CA ALA A 15 3.49 -8.31 -1.00
C ALA A 15 2.34 -7.82 -0.11
N PHE A 16 2.53 -6.68 0.57
CA PHE A 16 1.52 -6.10 1.44
C PHE A 16 0.26 -5.70 0.66
N LEU A 17 0.39 -5.09 -0.52
CA LEU A 17 -0.77 -4.73 -1.36
C LEU A 17 -1.58 -5.95 -1.79
N ARG A 18 -0.91 -7.03 -2.19
CA ARG A 18 -1.60 -8.28 -2.56
C ARG A 18 -2.41 -8.81 -1.38
N ASP A 19 -1.82 -8.85 -0.20
CA ASP A 19 -2.49 -9.35 1.01
C ASP A 19 -3.63 -8.43 1.47
N LEU A 20 -3.43 -7.11 1.38
CA LEU A 20 -4.44 -6.11 1.71
C LEU A 20 -5.66 -6.25 0.79
N LEU A 21 -5.44 -6.25 -0.53
CA LEU A 21 -6.51 -6.25 -1.52
C LEU A 21 -7.14 -7.63 -1.74
N ALA A 22 -6.51 -8.72 -1.25
CA ALA A 22 -7.15 -10.03 -1.19
C ALA A 22 -8.38 -10.04 -0.26
N LYS A 23 -8.38 -9.18 0.78
CA LYS A 23 -9.49 -9.07 1.74
C LYS A 23 -10.54 -8.09 1.22
N TYR A 24 -11.77 -8.57 1.01
CA TYR A 24 -12.86 -7.77 0.45
C TYR A 24 -13.12 -6.47 1.25
N GLU A 25 -13.02 -6.53 2.57
CA GLU A 25 -13.21 -5.38 3.48
C GLU A 25 -12.16 -4.25 3.31
N TYR A 26 -10.97 -4.57 2.78
CA TYR A 26 -9.88 -3.60 2.61
C TYR A 26 -9.61 -3.28 1.13
N ARG A 27 -10.43 -3.80 0.21
CA ARG A 27 -10.26 -3.62 -1.24
C ARG A 27 -10.82 -2.27 -1.68
N SER A 28 -10.23 -1.18 -1.20
CA SER A 28 -10.59 0.19 -1.56
C SER A 28 -9.35 1.10 -1.62
N MET A 29 -9.45 2.20 -2.38
CA MET A 29 -8.37 3.19 -2.45
C MET A 29 -8.20 3.96 -1.13
N ASP A 30 -9.28 4.19 -0.37
CA ASP A 30 -9.20 4.89 0.91
C ASP A 30 -8.34 4.12 1.90
N GLU A 31 -8.53 2.80 1.99
CA GLU A 31 -7.74 1.94 2.86
C GLU A 31 -6.26 1.92 2.45
N VAL A 32 -5.99 1.81 1.14
CA VAL A 32 -4.63 1.91 0.59
C VAL A 32 -3.96 3.22 0.99
N ILE A 33 -4.66 4.35 0.90
CA ILE A 33 -4.12 5.67 1.24
C ILE A 33 -3.79 5.75 2.73
N VAL A 34 -4.65 5.21 3.61
CA VAL A 34 -4.40 5.13 5.05
C VAL A 34 -3.14 4.32 5.33
N ARG A 35 -3.04 3.09 4.80
CA ARG A 35 -1.88 2.21 5.00
C ARG A 35 -0.59 2.80 4.43
N ALA A 36 -0.65 3.47 3.28
CA ALA A 36 0.51 4.12 2.68
C ALA A 36 1.08 5.24 3.58
N ARG A 37 0.21 5.99 4.27
CA ARG A 37 0.64 7.03 5.23
C ARG A 37 1.26 6.44 6.49
N GLU A 38 0.71 5.33 6.98
CA GLU A 38 1.14 4.72 8.24
C GLU A 38 2.40 3.87 8.09
N LEU A 39 2.53 3.13 6.99
CA LEU A 39 3.52 2.07 6.83
C LEU A 39 4.68 2.44 5.92
N VAL A 40 4.50 3.37 4.98
CA VAL A 40 5.54 3.76 4.01
C VAL A 40 6.09 5.12 4.39
N SER A 41 7.37 5.19 4.78
CA SER A 41 8.01 6.44 5.18
C SER A 41 8.56 7.22 3.98
N ASP A 42 9.12 6.52 2.99
CA ASP A 42 9.68 7.12 1.77
C ASP A 42 8.59 7.57 0.79
N ASP A 43 8.69 8.79 0.28
CA ASP A 43 7.65 9.38 -0.58
C ASP A 43 7.56 8.74 -1.96
N ASN A 44 8.70 8.34 -2.55
CA ASN A 44 8.70 7.67 -3.84
C ASN A 44 8.05 6.29 -3.73
N LEU A 45 8.37 5.55 -2.67
CA LEU A 45 7.76 4.27 -2.37
C LEU A 45 6.28 4.41 -2.02
N ARG A 46 5.89 5.49 -1.33
CA ARG A 46 4.48 5.78 -1.03
C ARG A 46 3.68 6.03 -2.30
N MET A 47 4.24 6.82 -3.23
CA MET A 47 3.63 7.05 -4.54
C MET A 47 3.55 5.75 -5.36
N TYR A 48 4.61 4.94 -5.36
CA TYR A 48 4.61 3.62 -5.98
C TYR A 48 3.48 2.75 -5.44
N PHE A 49 3.37 2.63 -4.12
CA PHE A 49 2.35 1.83 -3.43
C PHE A 49 0.93 2.25 -3.84
N ILE A 50 0.64 3.56 -3.84
CA ILE A 50 -0.67 4.10 -4.21
C ILE A 50 -0.96 3.88 -5.69
N ASN A 51 0.00 4.13 -6.58
CA ASN A 51 -0.20 3.95 -8.02
C ASN A 51 -0.39 2.47 -8.37
N LYS A 52 0.33 1.57 -7.72
CA LYS A 52 0.18 0.14 -7.94
C LYS A 52 -1.21 -0.35 -7.51
N ALA A 53 -1.73 0.15 -6.40
CA ALA A 53 -3.09 -0.16 -5.98
C ALA A 53 -4.15 0.34 -6.97
N LYS A 54 -3.98 1.55 -7.54
CA LYS A 54 -4.86 2.08 -8.58
C LYS A 54 -4.91 1.16 -9.81
N GLU A 55 -3.75 0.68 -10.27
CA GLU A 55 -3.66 -0.29 -11.36
C GLU A 55 -4.45 -1.58 -11.05
N ILE A 56 -4.24 -2.15 -9.85
CA ILE A 56 -4.88 -3.42 -9.43
C ILE A 56 -6.40 -3.25 -9.30
N LEU A 57 -6.85 -2.12 -8.78
CA LEU A 57 -8.26 -1.82 -8.58
C LEU A 57 -8.96 -1.30 -9.83
N GLY A 58 -8.24 -1.06 -10.92
CA GLY A 58 -8.79 -0.50 -12.16
C GLY A 58 -9.25 0.95 -12.04
N VAL A 59 -8.71 1.70 -11.07
CA VAL A 59 -8.97 3.13 -10.90
C VAL A 59 -8.02 3.88 -11.82
N THR A 60 -8.44 4.16 -13.05
CA THR A 60 -7.68 5.02 -13.95
C THR A 60 -7.65 6.45 -13.41
N ALA A 61 -6.50 7.11 -13.54
CA ALA A 61 -6.34 8.54 -13.25
C ALA A 61 -7.24 9.41 -14.14
#